data_AF-A0A7C9BJX3-F1
#
_entry.id   AF-A0A7C9BJX3-F1
#
_cell.length_a   1.000
_cell.length_b   1.000
_cell.length_c   1.000
_cell.angle_alpha   90.00
_cell.angle_beta   90.00
_cell.angle_gamma   90.00
#
_symmetry.space_group_name_H-M   'P 1'
#
loop_
_entity.id
_entity.type
_entity.pdbx_description
1 polymer ?
#
loop_
_entity_poly.entity_id
_entity_poly.type
_entity_poly.pdbx_seq_one_letter_code
_entity_poly.pdbx_strand_id
1 'polypeptide(L)'
;MLINEFYIQLTVTDEQKAYARKLVEYSLTHHRVANIWDKASDKKNHTRLLRFTGTLGEVVFADLYQLPRPMRSFGATDGQDWGQDFVLRTDGGLFSLDVKSMKRQTGVLGADYVLNIPSTQLHKPNSRTTHYFCLSFHQSEQVGTVASLLGFVDKQAVEAGKLGILYPAGTRRIRADRTEFVFQEGTYEIVFGDISAPYVTDRIRSLPGFQVRFLKPVTSGTKHQ
;
A
#
# COMPACT_ATOMS: atom_id res chain seq x y z
N MET A 1 4.20 -17.03 -15.09
CA MET A 1 3.77 -15.83 -14.34
C MET A 1 4.86 -14.79 -14.59
N LEU A 2 4.52 -13.61 -15.11
CA LEU A 2 5.52 -12.58 -15.40
C LEU A 2 6.04 -12.03 -14.06
N ILE A 3 7.33 -12.19 -13.82
CA ILE A 3 8.02 -11.64 -12.65
C ILE A 3 7.95 -10.12 -12.78
N ASN A 4 7.54 -9.44 -11.72
CA ASN A 4 7.64 -7.99 -11.66
C ASN A 4 9.10 -7.63 -11.51
N GLU A 5 9.67 -6.99 -12.53
CA GLU A 5 11.07 -6.61 -12.52
C GLU A 5 11.24 -5.13 -12.16
N PHE A 6 10.18 -4.33 -12.20
CA PHE A 6 10.28 -2.88 -12.09
C PHE A 6 9.17 -2.24 -11.26
N TYR A 7 9.45 -1.02 -10.82
CA TYR A 7 8.49 -0.11 -10.21
C TYR A 7 8.80 1.30 -10.72
N ILE A 8 7.82 2.20 -10.66
CA ILE A 8 8.03 3.59 -11.05
C ILE A 8 8.15 4.47 -9.80
N GLN A 9 8.97 5.50 -9.88
CA GLN A 9 9.10 6.53 -8.86
C GLN A 9 8.59 7.86 -9.37
N LEU A 10 8.02 8.65 -8.46
CA LEU A 10 7.51 9.99 -8.71
C LEU A 10 7.73 10.90 -7.50
N THR A 11 7.93 12.19 -7.76
CA THR A 11 7.97 13.19 -6.69
C THR A 11 6.54 13.47 -6.21
N VAL A 12 6.33 13.38 -4.90
CA VAL A 12 5.06 13.77 -4.27
C VAL A 12 5.05 15.27 -4.07
N THR A 13 4.03 15.94 -4.60
CA THR A 13 3.94 17.40 -4.55
C THR A 13 3.55 17.90 -3.15
N ASP A 14 3.88 19.16 -2.85
CA ASP A 14 3.45 19.80 -1.60
C ASP A 14 1.92 19.93 -1.53
N GLU A 15 1.28 20.12 -2.68
CA GLU A 15 -0.18 20.17 -2.80
C GLU A 15 -0.83 18.84 -2.40
N GLN A 16 -0.32 17.70 -2.91
CA GLN A 16 -0.80 16.38 -2.54
C GLN A 16 -0.65 16.12 -1.02
N LYS A 17 0.51 16.50 -0.46
CA LYS A 17 0.76 16.39 0.99
C LYS A 17 -0.17 17.29 1.79
N ALA A 18 -0.40 18.53 1.36
CA ALA A 18 -1.30 19.46 2.04
C ALA A 18 -2.75 18.96 2.00
N TYR A 19 -3.21 18.47 0.86
CA TYR A 19 -4.54 17.89 0.68
C TYR A 19 -4.76 16.68 1.60
N ALA A 20 -3.83 15.72 1.60
CA ALA A 20 -3.91 14.55 2.48
C ALA A 20 -3.90 14.93 3.97
N ARG A 21 -3.06 15.89 4.39
CA ARG A 21 -3.08 16.42 5.77
C ARG A 21 -4.45 16.99 6.15
N LYS A 22 -5.06 17.79 5.27
CA LYS A 22 -6.37 18.39 5.52
C LYS A 22 -7.44 17.33 5.77
N LEU A 23 -7.46 16.26 4.99
CA LEU A 23 -8.39 15.14 5.18
C LEU A 23 -8.17 14.40 6.50
N VAL A 24 -6.91 14.15 6.86
CA VAL A 24 -6.58 13.47 8.12
C VAL A 24 -6.98 14.32 9.32
N GLU A 25 -6.69 15.61 9.32
CA GLU A 25 -7.09 16.50 10.42
C GLU A 25 -8.62 16.61 10.52
N TYR A 26 -9.33 16.66 9.39
CA TYR A 26 -10.78 16.58 9.39
C TYR A 26 -11.28 15.26 10.01
N SER A 27 -10.69 14.12 9.65
CA SER A 27 -11.03 12.81 10.21
C SER A 27 -10.78 12.74 11.72
N LEU A 28 -9.63 13.22 12.19
CA LEU A 28 -9.26 13.22 13.61
C LEU A 28 -10.15 14.13 14.46
N THR A 29 -10.63 15.23 13.89
CA THR A 29 -11.50 16.19 14.61
C THR A 29 -12.95 15.70 14.70
N HIS A 30 -13.47 15.06 13.65
CA HIS A 30 -14.89 14.73 13.55
C HIS A 30 -15.21 13.27 13.89
N HIS A 31 -14.22 12.37 13.91
CA HIS A 31 -14.50 10.94 13.99
C HIS A 31 -13.58 10.18 14.93
N ARG A 32 -14.20 9.61 15.96
CA ARG A 32 -13.56 8.85 17.05
C ARG A 32 -13.64 7.34 16.83
N VAL A 33 -13.46 6.86 15.60
CA VAL A 33 -13.35 5.41 15.38
C VAL A 33 -12.04 4.93 15.99
N ALA A 34 -12.15 4.15 17.07
CA ALA A 34 -11.01 3.58 17.75
C ALA A 34 -10.33 2.55 16.84
N ASN A 35 -9.04 2.75 16.57
CA ASN A 35 -8.20 1.76 15.92
C ASN A 35 -7.89 0.62 16.91
N ILE A 36 -7.67 -0.61 16.42
CA ILE A 36 -7.18 -1.74 17.26
C ILE A 36 -5.89 -1.36 17.98
N TRP A 37 -5.11 -0.49 17.32
CA TRP A 37 -3.92 0.11 17.84
C TRP A 37 -4.20 1.34 18.69
N ASP A 38 -5.35 1.54 19.37
CA ASP A 38 -5.62 2.72 20.23
C ASP A 38 -5.40 2.49 21.75
N LYS A 39 -5.13 1.25 22.19
CA LYS A 39 -4.91 0.85 23.61
C LYS A 39 -3.55 1.16 24.31
N ALA A 40 -2.69 2.06 23.83
CA ALA A 40 -1.34 2.32 24.38
C ALA A 40 -1.02 3.83 24.38
N SER A 41 0.01 4.26 25.11
CA SER A 41 0.14 5.66 25.57
C SER A 41 0.73 6.66 24.55
N ASP A 42 1.28 6.22 23.42
CA ASP A 42 2.07 7.01 22.44
C ASP A 42 1.33 7.40 21.13
N LYS A 43 0.00 7.27 21.13
CA LYS A 43 -0.75 6.89 19.91
C LYS A 43 -1.25 7.97 18.97
N LYS A 44 -1.52 9.19 19.43
CA LYS A 44 -2.09 10.22 18.54
C LYS A 44 -1.18 10.53 17.35
N ASN A 45 0.13 10.60 17.58
CA ASN A 45 1.10 10.86 16.52
C ASN A 45 1.22 9.67 15.56
N HIS A 46 1.16 8.45 16.09
CA HIS A 46 1.25 7.24 15.27
C HIS A 46 0.02 7.04 14.38
N THR A 47 -1.20 7.18 14.95
CA THR A 47 -2.45 7.11 14.19
C THR A 47 -2.53 8.21 13.13
N ARG A 48 -2.14 9.45 13.45
CA ARG A 48 -2.05 10.55 12.48
C ARG A 48 -1.11 10.21 11.33
N LEU A 49 0.09 9.70 11.62
CA LEU A 49 1.07 9.35 10.59
C LEU A 49 0.61 8.20 9.69
N LEU A 50 -0.01 7.17 10.29
CA LEU A 50 -0.55 6.03 9.54
C LEU A 50 -1.69 6.47 8.62
N ARG A 51 -2.66 7.25 9.14
CA ARG A 51 -3.76 7.81 8.33
C ARG A 51 -3.21 8.69 7.22
N PHE A 52 -2.24 9.55 7.51
CA PHE A 52 -1.58 10.37 6.49
C PHE A 52 -0.91 9.54 5.40
N THR A 53 -0.23 8.46 5.77
CA THR A 53 0.42 7.58 4.79
C THR A 53 -0.60 6.90 3.88
N GLY A 54 -1.71 6.40 4.43
CA GLY A 54 -2.80 5.81 3.66
C GLY A 54 -3.46 6.82 2.72
N THR A 55 -3.93 7.94 3.28
CA THR A 55 -4.62 8.99 2.52
C THR A 55 -3.73 9.64 1.46
N LEU A 56 -2.44 9.83 1.73
CA LEU A 56 -1.51 10.34 0.71
C LEU A 56 -1.37 9.34 -0.44
N GLY A 57 -1.39 8.04 -0.16
CA GLY A 57 -1.42 6.99 -1.16
C GLY A 57 -2.63 7.07 -2.09
N GLU A 58 -3.83 7.20 -1.51
CA GLU A 58 -5.07 7.38 -2.27
C GLU A 58 -5.01 8.64 -3.15
N VAL A 59 -4.53 9.76 -2.60
CA VAL A 59 -4.37 11.03 -3.34
C VAL A 59 -3.40 10.89 -4.51
N VAL A 60 -2.23 10.29 -4.27
CA VAL A 60 -1.24 10.05 -5.32
C VAL A 60 -1.80 9.10 -6.38
N PHE A 61 -2.48 8.02 -5.99
CA PHE A 61 -3.12 7.09 -6.91
C PHE A 61 -4.18 7.78 -7.78
N ALA A 62 -5.06 8.57 -7.17
CA ALA A 62 -6.10 9.31 -7.87
C ALA A 62 -5.48 10.24 -8.92
N ASP A 63 -4.47 11.00 -8.52
CA ASP A 63 -3.77 11.90 -9.44
C ASP A 63 -3.08 11.14 -10.56
N LEU A 64 -2.51 9.96 -10.33
CA LEU A 64 -1.82 9.18 -11.36
C LEU A 64 -2.74 8.73 -12.48
N TYR A 65 -3.94 8.29 -12.11
CA TYR A 65 -4.91 7.71 -13.04
C TYR A 65 -6.05 8.68 -13.39
N GLN A 66 -5.89 9.99 -13.07
CA GLN A 66 -6.90 11.04 -13.30
C GLN A 66 -8.28 10.71 -12.72
N LEU A 67 -8.29 10.11 -11.53
CA LEU A 67 -9.52 9.80 -10.81
C LEU A 67 -9.85 10.95 -9.86
N PRO A 68 -11.12 11.08 -9.45
CA PRO A 68 -11.48 11.96 -8.35
C PRO A 68 -10.69 11.59 -7.10
N ARG A 69 -10.10 12.59 -6.44
CA ARG A 69 -9.43 12.40 -5.15
C ARG A 69 -10.44 11.99 -4.06
N PRO A 70 -10.01 11.25 -3.03
CA PRO A 70 -10.86 10.98 -1.88
C PRO A 70 -11.29 12.30 -1.22
N MET A 71 -12.56 12.44 -0.90
CA MET A 71 -13.07 13.63 -0.19
C MET A 71 -13.10 13.46 1.34
N ARG A 72 -12.79 12.26 1.83
CA ARG A 72 -12.83 11.88 3.25
C ARG A 72 -11.65 10.95 3.54
N SER A 73 -11.05 11.10 4.71
CA SER A 73 -10.05 10.14 5.21
C SER A 73 -10.75 9.03 5.98
N PHE A 74 -10.19 7.82 5.92
CA PHE A 74 -10.58 6.68 6.77
C PHE A 74 -10.68 7.02 8.25
N GLY A 75 -11.60 6.32 8.93
CA GLY A 75 -11.93 6.53 10.34
C GLY A 75 -13.12 7.46 10.55
N ALA A 76 -13.73 7.96 9.47
CA ALA A 76 -15.02 8.64 9.53
C ALA A 76 -16.18 7.66 9.72
N THR A 77 -17.18 8.00 10.54
CA THR A 77 -18.43 7.22 10.70
C THR A 77 -19.12 6.98 9.34
N ASP A 78 -18.93 7.92 8.40
CA ASP A 78 -19.39 7.85 7.01
C ASP A 78 -18.23 7.58 6.01
N GLY A 79 -17.10 7.07 6.49
CA GLY A 79 -15.88 6.76 5.74
C GLY A 79 -15.49 5.28 5.84
N GLN A 80 -16.48 4.41 6.09
CA GLN A 80 -16.31 2.97 5.97
C GLN A 80 -16.60 2.58 4.53
N ASP A 81 -15.55 2.54 3.72
CA ASP A 81 -15.57 2.29 2.28
C ASP A 81 -15.67 0.79 1.91
N TRP A 82 -15.59 -0.10 2.91
CA TRP A 82 -15.53 -1.57 2.72
C TRP A 82 -14.33 -2.04 1.88
N GLY A 83 -13.21 -1.30 1.92
CA GLY A 83 -11.99 -1.57 1.14
C GLY A 83 -12.18 -1.25 -0.34
N GLN A 84 -12.85 -0.15 -0.65
CA GLN A 84 -13.13 0.35 -1.99
C GLN A 84 -12.74 1.83 -2.03
N ASP A 85 -11.46 2.08 -2.23
CA ASP A 85 -10.94 3.43 -2.45
C ASP A 85 -11.35 3.94 -3.83
N PHE A 86 -11.31 3.05 -4.84
CA PHE A 86 -11.66 3.38 -6.22
C PHE A 86 -12.47 2.26 -6.87
N VAL A 87 -13.35 2.64 -7.80
CA VAL A 87 -14.01 1.71 -8.72
C VAL A 87 -13.62 2.07 -10.14
N LEU A 88 -12.83 1.22 -10.76
CA LEU A 88 -12.39 1.36 -12.15
C LEU A 88 -13.29 0.51 -13.04
N ARG A 89 -13.72 1.06 -14.17
CA ARG A 89 -14.38 0.30 -15.23
C ARG A 89 -13.34 -0.11 -16.24
N THR A 90 -13.23 -1.42 -16.47
CA THR A 90 -12.38 -2.01 -17.49
C THR A 90 -13.24 -2.88 -18.40
N ASP A 91 -12.69 -3.30 -19.54
CA ASP A 91 -13.37 -4.24 -20.45
C ASP A 91 -13.68 -5.58 -19.77
N GLY A 92 -12.90 -5.96 -18.75
CA GLY A 92 -13.11 -7.16 -17.94
C GLY A 92 -14.11 -6.98 -16.77
N GLY A 93 -14.71 -5.79 -16.62
CA GLY A 93 -15.69 -5.49 -15.58
C GLY A 93 -15.25 -4.43 -14.57
N LEU A 94 -15.91 -4.43 -13.40
CA LEU A 94 -15.65 -3.47 -12.31
C LEU A 94 -14.47 -3.95 -11.45
N PHE A 95 -13.47 -3.09 -11.34
CA PHE A 95 -12.28 -3.26 -10.51
C PHE A 95 -12.42 -2.39 -9.26
N SER A 96 -12.70 -2.99 -8.12
CA SER A 96 -12.74 -2.30 -6.83
C SER A 96 -11.37 -2.38 -6.18
N LEU A 97 -10.74 -1.23 -6.00
CA LEU A 97 -9.35 -1.13 -5.59
C LEU A 97 -9.21 -0.60 -4.17
N ASP A 98 -8.29 -1.19 -3.42
CA ASP A 98 -7.79 -0.68 -2.12
C ASP A 98 -6.29 -0.38 -2.22
N VAL A 99 -5.87 0.83 -1.89
CA VAL A 99 -4.51 1.32 -2.00
C VAL A 99 -3.75 1.04 -0.71
N LYS A 100 -2.80 0.10 -0.77
CA LYS A 100 -1.91 -0.24 0.34
C LYS A 100 -0.62 0.57 0.28
N SER A 101 -0.53 1.54 1.17
CA SER A 101 0.57 2.50 1.25
C SER A 101 1.42 2.30 2.49
N MET A 102 2.74 2.42 2.34
CA MET A 102 3.70 2.22 3.42
C MET A 102 4.87 3.19 3.37
N LYS A 103 5.42 3.54 4.54
CA LYS A 103 6.66 4.30 4.63
C LYS A 103 7.85 3.34 4.62
N ARG A 104 8.88 3.68 3.83
CA ARG A 104 10.16 2.99 3.77
C ARG A 104 11.29 3.97 4.03
N GLN A 105 12.41 3.45 4.51
CA GLN A 105 13.62 4.25 4.75
C GLN A 105 14.31 4.64 3.43
N THR A 106 14.18 3.79 2.41
CA THR A 106 14.82 3.97 1.10
C THR A 106 13.82 3.70 -0.02
N GLY A 107 14.05 4.34 -1.15
CA GLY A 107 13.35 4.09 -2.41
C GLY A 107 13.89 2.92 -3.20
N VAL A 108 14.93 2.24 -2.72
CA VAL A 108 15.53 1.07 -3.37
C VAL A 108 14.82 -0.19 -2.85
N LEU A 109 14.05 -0.85 -3.71
CA LEU A 109 13.18 -1.96 -3.34
C LEU A 109 13.80 -3.30 -3.75
N GLY A 110 13.79 -4.27 -2.82
CA GLY A 110 14.14 -5.65 -3.11
C GLY A 110 12.96 -6.42 -3.69
N ALA A 111 13.25 -7.40 -4.55
CA ALA A 111 12.24 -8.32 -5.06
C ALA A 111 11.63 -9.16 -3.94
N ASP A 112 12.41 -9.48 -2.90
CA ASP A 112 12.03 -10.24 -1.69
C ASP A 112 11.26 -9.44 -0.64
N TYR A 113 11.10 -8.13 -0.83
CA TYR A 113 10.26 -7.32 0.05
C TYR A 113 8.80 -7.75 -0.09
N VAL A 114 8.02 -7.58 0.99
CA VAL A 114 6.64 -8.08 1.03
C VAL A 114 5.63 -6.96 1.27
N LEU A 115 4.44 -7.14 0.68
CA LEU A 115 3.19 -6.54 1.09
C LEU A 115 2.50 -7.50 2.05
N ASN A 116 2.15 -7.01 3.24
CA ASN A 116 1.38 -7.78 4.21
C ASN A 116 -0.09 -7.40 4.14
N ILE A 117 -0.95 -8.40 3.95
CA ILE A 117 -2.40 -8.24 4.04
C ILE A 117 -2.91 -9.16 5.15
N PRO A 118 -3.31 -8.61 6.31
CA PRO A 118 -3.94 -9.41 7.35
C PRO A 118 -5.18 -10.13 6.84
N SER A 119 -5.38 -11.38 7.25
CA SER A 119 -6.54 -12.19 6.85
C SER A 119 -7.86 -11.52 7.23
N THR A 120 -7.89 -10.80 8.35
CA THR A 120 -9.07 -10.02 8.78
C THR A 120 -9.40 -8.86 7.83
N GLN A 121 -8.41 -8.32 7.13
CA GLN A 121 -8.61 -7.30 6.09
C GLN A 121 -9.02 -7.91 4.75
N LEU A 122 -8.35 -9.00 4.34
CA LEU A 122 -8.67 -9.72 3.10
C LEU A 122 -10.11 -10.25 3.12
N HIS A 123 -10.48 -10.91 4.22
CA HIS A 123 -11.76 -11.59 4.43
C HIS A 123 -12.79 -10.75 5.18
N LYS A 124 -12.58 -9.42 5.25
CA LYS A 124 -13.51 -8.52 5.94
C LYS A 124 -14.92 -8.76 5.40
N PRO A 125 -15.93 -9.03 6.25
CA PRO A 125 -17.29 -9.23 5.80
C PRO A 125 -17.77 -8.03 4.97
N ASN A 126 -18.44 -8.31 3.86
CA ASN A 126 -18.91 -7.31 2.89
C ASN A 126 -17.78 -6.49 2.22
N SER A 127 -16.52 -6.93 2.29
CA SER A 127 -15.42 -6.32 1.53
C SER A 127 -15.79 -6.29 0.05
N ARG A 128 -15.70 -5.09 -0.54
CA ARG A 128 -15.91 -4.89 -1.97
C ARG A 128 -14.61 -4.97 -2.76
N THR A 129 -13.47 -5.01 -2.07
CA THR A 129 -12.15 -5.09 -2.67
C THR A 129 -12.05 -6.29 -3.61
N THR A 130 -11.65 -6.04 -4.85
CA THR A 130 -11.25 -7.08 -5.80
C THR A 130 -9.75 -7.05 -6.05
N HIS A 131 -9.12 -5.87 -5.91
CA HIS A 131 -7.69 -5.70 -6.13
C HIS A 131 -7.09 -4.78 -5.06
N TYR A 132 -5.80 -4.97 -4.79
CA TYR A 132 -5.00 -4.01 -4.04
C TYR A 132 -4.01 -3.32 -4.97
N PHE A 133 -3.67 -2.07 -4.67
CA PHE A 133 -2.54 -1.38 -5.30
C PHE A 133 -1.47 -1.06 -4.27
N CYS A 134 -0.27 -1.60 -4.46
CA CYS A 134 0.84 -1.39 -3.55
C CYS A 134 1.68 -0.19 -3.96
N LEU A 135 1.89 0.72 -3.02
CA LEU A 135 2.85 1.81 -3.15
C LEU A 135 3.59 2.06 -1.84
N SER A 136 4.73 2.73 -1.93
CA SER A 136 5.49 3.13 -0.76
C SER A 136 6.07 4.53 -0.89
N PHE A 137 6.34 5.17 0.24
CA PHE A 137 6.94 6.49 0.31
C PHE A 137 8.29 6.41 0.99
N HIS A 138 9.26 7.17 0.48
CA HIS A 138 10.50 7.45 1.19
C HIS A 138 10.82 8.94 1.10
N GLN A 139 11.65 9.41 2.02
CA GLN A 139 12.16 10.77 2.00
C GLN A 139 13.53 10.78 1.30
N SER A 140 13.68 11.62 0.29
CA SER A 140 14.95 11.96 -0.33
C SER A 140 15.37 13.36 0.12
N GLU A 141 16.66 13.54 0.40
CA GLU A 141 17.23 14.85 0.73
C GLU A 141 17.20 15.81 -0.45
N GLN A 142 17.29 15.29 -1.67
CA GLN A 142 17.43 16.10 -2.90
C GLN A 142 16.08 16.53 -3.48
N VAL A 143 15.09 15.63 -3.49
CA VAL A 143 13.82 15.83 -4.20
C VAL A 143 12.59 15.83 -3.28
N GLY A 144 12.79 15.63 -1.98
CA GLY A 144 11.70 15.57 -1.02
C GLY A 144 11.06 14.17 -0.94
N THR A 145 9.75 14.12 -0.72
CA THR A 145 9.01 12.86 -0.59
C THR A 145 8.82 12.22 -1.97
N VAL A 146 9.18 10.95 -2.09
CA VAL A 146 9.08 10.19 -3.34
C VAL A 146 8.15 9.00 -3.14
N ALA A 147 7.20 8.83 -4.06
CA ALA A 147 6.36 7.66 -4.16
C ALA A 147 7.03 6.61 -5.05
N SER A 148 7.08 5.36 -4.60
CA SER A 148 7.45 4.18 -5.39
C SER A 148 6.20 3.34 -5.59
N LEU A 149 5.80 3.12 -6.83
CA LEU A 149 4.54 2.52 -7.25
C LEU A 149 4.82 1.12 -7.78
N LEU A 150 4.36 0.10 -7.05
CA LEU A 150 4.76 -1.29 -7.28
C LEU A 150 3.78 -2.03 -8.18
N GLY A 151 2.49 -1.78 -8.00
CA GLY A 151 1.45 -2.28 -8.89
C GLY A 151 0.32 -3.02 -8.19
N PHE A 152 -0.34 -3.90 -8.94
CA PHE A 152 -1.63 -4.49 -8.62
C PHE A 152 -1.51 -5.92 -8.08
N VAL A 153 -2.35 -6.22 -7.10
CA VAL A 153 -2.52 -7.54 -6.51
C VAL A 153 -3.98 -7.96 -6.69
N ASP A 154 -4.21 -9.10 -7.33
CA ASP A 154 -5.54 -9.70 -7.43
C ASP A 154 -5.88 -10.43 -6.13
N LYS A 155 -6.97 -10.01 -5.47
CA LYS A 155 -7.44 -10.62 -4.24
C LYS A 155 -7.78 -12.10 -4.44
N GLN A 156 -8.42 -12.47 -5.54
CA GLN A 156 -8.81 -13.86 -5.80
C GLN A 156 -7.59 -14.77 -5.97
N ALA A 157 -6.53 -14.26 -6.59
CA ALA A 157 -5.26 -14.99 -6.70
C ALA A 157 -4.63 -15.26 -5.33
N VAL A 158 -4.73 -14.29 -4.40
CA VAL A 158 -4.26 -14.46 -3.01
C VAL A 158 -5.12 -15.49 -2.26
N GLU A 159 -6.44 -15.38 -2.35
CA GLU A 159 -7.39 -16.30 -1.72
C GLU A 159 -7.23 -17.74 -2.23
N ALA A 160 -6.96 -17.90 -3.53
CA ALA A 160 -6.71 -19.19 -4.17
C ALA A 160 -5.29 -19.76 -3.92
N GLY A 161 -4.44 -19.07 -3.15
CA GLY A 161 -3.06 -19.49 -2.89
C GLY A 161 -2.14 -19.44 -4.11
N LYS A 162 -2.53 -18.71 -5.16
CA LYS A 162 -1.73 -18.51 -6.39
C LYS A 162 -0.72 -17.37 -6.24
N LEU A 163 -0.96 -16.46 -5.29
CA LEU A 163 -0.14 -15.29 -5.03
C LEU A 163 0.07 -15.11 -3.52
N GLY A 164 1.34 -15.05 -3.10
CA GLY A 164 1.72 -14.89 -1.70
C GLY A 164 1.56 -16.16 -0.84
N ILE A 165 1.97 -16.04 0.43
CA ILE A 165 1.96 -17.12 1.42
C ILE A 165 1.17 -16.68 2.64
N LEU A 166 0.20 -17.48 3.08
CA LEU A 166 -0.50 -17.27 4.34
C LEU A 166 0.34 -17.81 5.50
N TYR A 167 0.73 -16.93 6.41
CA TYR A 167 1.30 -17.29 7.71
C TYR A 167 0.20 -17.24 8.78
N PRO A 168 -0.12 -18.36 9.43
CA PRO A 168 -1.04 -18.38 10.56
C PRO A 168 -0.57 -17.50 11.72
N ALA A 169 -1.50 -17.04 12.55
CA ALA A 169 -1.18 -16.38 13.81
C ALA A 169 -0.27 -17.26 14.67
N GLY A 170 0.73 -16.66 15.33
CA GLY A 170 1.75 -17.37 16.10
C GLY A 170 2.95 -17.85 15.28
N THR A 171 2.91 -17.76 13.94
CA THR A 171 4.07 -18.12 13.12
C THR A 171 5.23 -17.16 13.35
N ARG A 172 6.43 -17.70 13.59
CA ARG A 172 7.68 -16.95 13.70
C ARG A 172 8.30 -16.78 12.32
N ARG A 173 8.60 -15.53 11.95
CA ARG A 173 9.23 -15.17 10.66
C ARG A 173 10.60 -14.57 10.92
N ILE A 174 11.62 -15.09 10.25
CA ILE A 174 12.99 -14.58 10.28
C ILE A 174 13.21 -13.78 8.99
N ARG A 175 13.62 -12.52 9.14
CA ARG A 175 13.92 -11.61 8.04
C ARG A 175 15.33 -11.85 7.51
N ALA A 176 15.64 -11.29 6.33
CA ALA A 176 16.97 -11.40 5.72
C ALA A 176 18.09 -10.81 6.59
N ASP A 177 17.79 -9.80 7.41
CA ASP A 177 18.71 -9.22 8.39
C ASP A 177 18.84 -10.03 9.69
N ARG A 178 18.27 -11.25 9.72
CA ARG A 178 18.19 -12.15 10.88
C ARG A 178 17.36 -11.65 12.05
N THR A 179 16.67 -10.51 11.92
CA THR A 179 15.66 -10.12 12.91
C THR A 179 14.45 -11.04 12.80
N GLU A 180 13.78 -11.27 13.91
CA GLU A 180 12.60 -12.12 13.96
C GLU A 180 11.37 -11.36 14.45
N PHE A 181 10.20 -11.82 14.02
CA PHE A 181 8.93 -11.36 14.55
C PHE A 181 7.91 -12.51 14.54
N VAL A 182 6.84 -12.35 15.32
CA VAL A 182 5.74 -13.31 15.39
C VAL A 182 4.48 -12.64 14.87
N PHE A 183 3.81 -13.28 13.92
CA PHE A 183 2.52 -12.82 13.41
C PHE A 183 1.47 -12.86 14.51
N GLN A 184 0.84 -11.72 14.81
CA GLN A 184 -0.22 -11.62 15.83
C GLN A 184 -1.60 -12.07 15.30
N GLU A 185 -1.75 -12.12 13.97
CA GLU A 185 -2.93 -12.61 13.27
C GLU A 185 -2.50 -13.28 11.97
N GLY A 186 -3.39 -14.10 11.38
CA GLY A 186 -3.16 -14.67 10.05
C GLY A 186 -2.84 -13.56 9.04
N THR A 187 -1.74 -13.69 8.31
CA THR A 187 -1.26 -12.65 7.40
C THR A 187 -0.76 -13.26 6.10
N TYR A 188 -1.25 -12.73 4.98
CA TYR A 188 -0.72 -13.04 3.66
C TYR A 188 0.50 -12.15 3.41
N GLU A 189 1.68 -12.76 3.19
CA GLU A 189 2.86 -12.07 2.65
C GLU A 189 2.90 -12.24 1.14
N ILE A 190 2.87 -11.14 0.40
CA ILE A 190 2.97 -11.13 -1.06
C ILE A 190 4.29 -10.47 -1.43
N VAL A 191 5.15 -11.23 -2.10
CA VAL A 191 6.49 -10.80 -2.49
C VAL A 191 6.39 -9.78 -3.64
N PHE A 192 7.19 -8.72 -3.59
CA PHE A 192 7.13 -7.63 -4.57
C PHE A 192 7.40 -8.08 -6.00
N GLY A 193 8.30 -9.07 -6.16
CA GLY A 193 8.56 -9.73 -7.45
C GLY A 193 7.35 -10.44 -8.06
N ASP A 194 6.29 -10.72 -7.29
CA ASP A 194 5.08 -11.39 -7.78
C ASP A 194 3.90 -10.42 -8.02
N ILE A 195 4.04 -9.14 -7.68
CA ILE A 195 2.98 -8.12 -7.83
C ILE A 195 2.91 -7.69 -9.29
N SER A 196 1.74 -7.69 -9.93
CA SER A 196 1.62 -7.20 -11.32
C SER A 196 2.06 -5.74 -11.43
N ALA A 197 2.98 -5.43 -12.35
CA ALA A 197 3.53 -4.08 -12.54
C ALA A 197 2.44 -2.98 -12.72
N PRO A 198 2.72 -1.72 -12.37
CA PRO A 198 1.75 -0.64 -12.54
C PRO A 198 1.54 -0.34 -14.04
N TYR A 199 0.34 0.13 -14.38
CA TYR A 199 0.05 0.58 -15.74
C TYR A 199 0.61 1.98 -15.97
N VAL A 200 1.59 2.12 -16.87
CA VAL A 200 2.31 3.38 -17.12
C VAL A 200 1.81 4.05 -18.39
N THR A 201 1.05 5.13 -18.23
CA THR A 201 0.56 5.98 -19.34
C THR A 201 1.58 7.06 -19.71
N ASP A 202 1.44 7.67 -20.89
CA ASP A 202 2.29 8.79 -21.32
C ASP A 202 2.24 9.97 -20.36
N ARG A 203 1.05 10.21 -19.79
CA ARG A 203 0.91 11.20 -18.72
C ARG A 203 1.73 10.85 -17.50
N ILE A 204 1.69 9.60 -17.03
CA ILE A 204 2.50 9.19 -15.86
C ILE A 204 3.98 9.43 -16.14
N ARG A 205 4.43 9.18 -17.38
CA ARG A 205 5.81 9.45 -17.82
C ARG A 205 6.16 10.96 -17.79
N SER A 206 5.19 11.83 -17.99
CA SER A 206 5.39 13.28 -17.97
C SER A 206 5.31 13.90 -16.55
N LEU A 207 5.00 13.10 -15.51
CA LEU A 207 4.89 13.63 -14.15
C LEU A 207 6.28 13.93 -13.55
N PRO A 208 6.39 14.95 -12.67
CA PRO A 208 7.65 15.30 -12.03
C PRO A 208 8.28 14.12 -11.26
N GLY A 209 9.58 13.93 -11.46
CA GLY A 209 10.34 12.88 -10.80
C GLY A 209 10.08 11.47 -11.35
N PHE A 210 9.43 11.33 -12.51
CA PHE A 210 9.22 10.03 -13.15
C PHE A 210 10.55 9.32 -13.40
N GLN A 211 10.68 8.13 -12.81
CA GLN A 211 11.82 7.24 -13.03
C GLN A 211 11.34 5.80 -13.04
N VAL A 212 11.86 5.01 -13.96
CA VAL A 212 11.73 3.55 -13.89
C VAL A 212 12.88 3.02 -13.05
N ARG A 213 12.57 2.18 -12.07
CA ARG A 213 13.53 1.48 -11.21
C ARG A 213 13.29 -0.01 -11.29
N PHE A 214 14.34 -0.79 -11.06
CA PHE A 214 14.26 -2.24 -11.06
C PHE A 214 14.32 -2.77 -9.64
N LEU A 215 13.55 -3.81 -9.36
CA LEU A 215 13.63 -4.53 -8.09
C LEU A 215 15.02 -5.15 -7.97
N LYS A 216 15.66 -5.00 -6.82
CA LYS A 216 16.92 -5.68 -6.56
C LYS A 216 16.67 -7.19 -6.53
N PRO A 217 17.45 -7.99 -7.28
CA PRO A 217 17.27 -9.43 -7.28
C PRO A 217 17.55 -10.01 -5.90
N VAL A 218 16.91 -11.15 -5.62
CA VAL A 218 17.22 -11.93 -4.41
C VAL A 218 18.63 -12.48 -4.57
N THR A 219 19.58 -11.94 -3.81
CA THR A 219 20.94 -12.50 -3.80
C THR A 219 20.89 -13.87 -3.12
N SER A 220 21.46 -14.88 -3.79
CA SER A 220 21.42 -16.29 -3.39
C SER A 220 22.10 -16.52 -2.03
N GLY A 221 21.34 -16.34 -0.96
CA GLY A 221 21.75 -16.60 0.43
C GLY A 221 20.56 -16.81 1.37
N THR A 222 19.36 -16.44 0.95
CA THR A 222 18.12 -16.54 1.73
C THR A 222 17.12 -17.43 0.99
N LYS A 223 17.21 -18.75 1.18
CA LYS A 223 16.05 -19.61 0.98
C LYS A 223 15.17 -19.44 2.22
N HIS A 224 13.98 -18.87 2.03
CA HIS A 224 12.95 -18.83 3.07
C HIS A 224 12.56 -20.28 3.41
N GLN A 225 12.99 -20.76 4.57
CA GLN A 225 12.34 -21.88 5.26
C GLN A 225 11.27 -21.32 6.19
#